data_AF-A0A418WYR6-F1
#
_entry.id   AF-A0A418WYR6-F1
#
_cell.length_a   1.000
_cell.length_b   1.000
_cell.length_c   1.000
_cell.angle_alpha   90.00
_cell.angle_beta   90.00
_cell.angle_gamma   90.00
#
_symmetry.space_group_name_H-M   'P 1'
#
loop_
_entity.id
_entity.type
_entity.pdbx_description
1 polymer ?
#
loop_
_entity_poly.entity_id
_entity_poly.type
_entity_poly.pdbx_seq_one_letter_code
_entity_poly.pdbx_strand_id
1 'polypeptide(L)'
;MNLFSILIADNPEGDLSTETLSPVISRNIASFKACHPDLPHRFFDKHAIRHFLAASMGKDVLWAFDQLLPYAYKADLARLCLLYEFGGIYADLSVYFHGPWNVLPGKISIFRDRAYVAPWIVSNTIIAAPPRFPAIEAAIRMILANCHARNRGTSPLCPTGPVLFGKAIAMHCAPEQIHLGEVTNVAARETTESLVFVDTTDGRMIGYRSKTKAGLSELGLRYGVNNYNDFYYAGVIYAHDFPVTVPADYLQKHGHTKCALINGELAYQGENPTDATDKLLVLGNLLPFTAGAYTIFVDLSAIAAGSVLTLFAAQAEDRKELSRATLRIEHSGPATLSMHFDLPASRNDISIGVAVNRCASLSIKQLRIDRTSAMHDDGGGQTQPTQAMVCTNG
;
A
#
# COMPACT_ATOMS: atom_id res chain seq x y z
N MET A 1 -1.40 -24.89 18.08
CA MET A 1 -1.91 -24.00 17.02
C MET A 1 -1.97 -22.58 17.58
N ASN A 2 -2.02 -21.54 16.74
CA ASN A 2 -2.04 -20.15 17.19
C ASN A 2 -3.22 -19.39 16.55
N LEU A 3 -3.64 -18.31 17.19
CA LEU A 3 -4.47 -17.27 16.58
C LEU A 3 -3.56 -16.15 16.10
N PHE A 4 -3.75 -15.68 14.87
CA PHE A 4 -2.94 -14.64 14.25
C PHE A 4 -3.78 -13.42 13.90
N SER A 5 -3.24 -12.25 14.22
CA SER A 5 -3.72 -10.97 13.71
C SER A 5 -2.53 -10.11 13.29
N ILE A 6 -2.70 -9.32 12.24
CA ILE A 6 -1.63 -8.49 11.65
C ILE A 6 -2.08 -7.03 11.61
N LEU A 7 -1.19 -6.12 11.99
CA LEU A 7 -1.31 -4.69 11.73
C LEU A 7 -0.05 -4.15 11.06
N ILE A 8 -0.13 -3.82 9.77
CA ILE A 8 0.95 -3.12 9.07
C ILE A 8 0.60 -1.64 9.00
N ALA A 9 1.34 -0.84 9.76
CA ALA A 9 1.29 0.60 9.76
C ALA A 9 2.71 1.18 9.93
N ASP A 10 2.88 2.43 9.54
CA ASP A 10 4.02 3.26 9.88
C ASP A 10 3.73 3.94 11.20
N ASN A 11 4.64 3.83 12.16
CA ASN A 11 4.46 4.45 13.46
C ASN A 11 5.56 5.49 13.71
N PRO A 12 5.29 6.79 13.51
CA PRO A 12 6.28 7.81 13.82
C PRO A 12 6.42 8.11 15.33
N GLU A 13 5.47 7.70 16.20
CA GLU A 13 5.44 8.16 17.62
C GLU A 13 4.96 7.13 18.68
N GLY A 14 4.96 5.81 18.46
CA GLY A 14 4.56 4.87 19.52
C GLY A 14 4.83 3.38 19.30
N ASP A 15 4.55 2.57 20.33
CA ASP A 15 4.55 1.12 20.27
C ASP A 15 3.17 0.61 19.79
N LEU A 16 3.14 -0.26 18.78
CA LEU A 16 1.91 -0.91 18.29
C LEU A 16 1.60 -2.14 19.17
N SER A 17 1.43 -1.91 20.46
CA SER A 17 0.98 -2.96 21.39
C SER A 17 -0.55 -3.06 21.38
N THR A 18 -1.10 -4.19 21.83
CA THR A 18 -2.56 -4.38 21.91
C THR A 18 -3.26 -3.36 22.81
N GLU A 19 -2.53 -2.68 23.69
CA GLU A 19 -3.03 -1.70 24.65
C GLU A 19 -3.26 -0.31 24.01
N THR A 20 -2.63 -0.04 22.86
CA THR A 20 -2.77 1.24 22.12
C THR A 20 -3.77 1.16 20.96
N LEU A 21 -4.38 -0.01 20.74
CA LEU A 21 -5.34 -0.24 19.67
C LEU A 21 -6.69 0.44 19.93
N SER A 22 -7.39 0.79 18.85
CA SER A 22 -8.71 1.40 18.95
C SER A 22 -9.72 0.48 19.66
N PRO A 23 -10.75 1.04 20.32
CA PRO A 23 -11.77 0.23 21.01
C PRO A 23 -12.41 -0.85 20.13
N VAL A 24 -12.59 -0.57 18.83
CA VAL A 24 -13.16 -1.53 17.86
C VAL A 24 -12.22 -2.71 17.64
N ILE A 25 -10.93 -2.44 17.43
CA ILE A 25 -9.92 -3.48 17.21
C ILE A 25 -9.76 -4.32 18.48
N SER A 26 -9.64 -3.68 19.65
CA SER A 26 -9.49 -4.38 20.94
C SER A 26 -10.69 -5.28 21.23
N ARG A 27 -11.91 -4.81 20.97
CA ARG A 27 -13.14 -5.62 21.08
C ARG A 27 -13.10 -6.84 20.15
N ASN A 28 -12.70 -6.64 18.91
CA ASN A 28 -12.62 -7.70 17.90
C ASN A 28 -11.59 -8.77 18.29
N ILE A 29 -10.39 -8.38 18.69
CA ILE A 29 -9.37 -9.30 19.21
C ILE A 29 -9.88 -10.06 20.44
N ALA A 30 -10.53 -9.36 21.38
CA ALA A 30 -11.09 -10.00 22.57
C ALA A 30 -12.13 -11.07 22.21
N SER A 31 -13.02 -10.80 21.24
CA SER A 31 -13.97 -11.78 20.74
C SER A 31 -13.29 -12.98 20.08
N PHE A 32 -12.22 -12.75 19.31
CA PHE A 32 -11.46 -13.81 18.65
C PHE A 32 -10.81 -14.76 19.67
N LYS A 33 -10.23 -14.20 20.74
CA LYS A 33 -9.66 -14.96 21.86
C LYS A 33 -10.73 -15.71 22.65
N ALA A 34 -11.85 -15.06 22.97
CA ALA A 34 -12.93 -15.66 23.73
C ALA A 34 -13.58 -16.85 23.01
N CYS A 35 -13.68 -16.79 21.68
CA CYS A 35 -14.19 -17.90 20.87
C CYS A 35 -13.18 -19.05 20.71
N HIS A 36 -11.90 -18.86 21.06
CA HIS A 36 -10.84 -19.87 20.93
C HIS A 36 -9.93 -19.88 22.16
N PRO A 37 -10.46 -20.17 23.37
CA PRO A 37 -9.75 -19.97 24.64
C PRO A 37 -8.48 -20.82 24.78
N ASP A 38 -8.40 -21.96 24.09
CA ASP A 38 -7.27 -22.89 24.16
C ASP A 38 -6.11 -22.53 23.21
N LEU A 39 -6.27 -21.49 22.39
CA LEU A 39 -5.28 -21.10 21.40
C LEU A 39 -4.60 -19.79 21.78
N PRO A 40 -3.25 -19.75 21.87
CA PRO A 40 -2.53 -18.51 22.13
C PRO A 40 -2.70 -17.54 20.96
N HIS A 41 -3.02 -16.28 21.28
CA HIS A 41 -3.09 -15.20 20.31
C HIS A 41 -1.73 -14.51 20.14
N ARG A 42 -1.35 -14.32 18.87
CA ARG A 42 -0.13 -13.64 18.45
C ARG A 42 -0.50 -12.48 17.53
N PHE A 43 -0.15 -11.29 17.96
CA PHE A 43 -0.29 -10.06 17.20
C PHE A 43 1.04 -9.73 16.54
N PHE A 44 1.03 -9.44 15.24
CA PHE A 44 2.22 -9.12 14.47
C PHE A 44 2.11 -7.73 13.84
N ASP A 45 3.11 -6.89 14.10
CA ASP A 45 3.30 -5.64 13.38
C ASP A 45 4.18 -5.83 12.12
N LYS A 46 4.45 -4.71 11.41
CA LYS A 46 5.31 -4.71 10.22
C LYS A 46 6.72 -5.25 10.49
N HIS A 47 7.33 -4.90 11.62
CA HIS A 47 8.70 -5.28 11.96
C HIS A 47 8.79 -6.75 12.36
N ALA A 48 7.86 -7.22 13.20
CA ALA A 48 7.74 -8.60 13.63
C ALA A 48 7.50 -9.53 12.43
N ILE A 49 6.64 -9.16 11.47
CA ILE A 49 6.49 -9.90 10.22
C ILE A 49 7.80 -9.94 9.44
N ARG A 50 8.45 -8.79 9.21
CA ARG A 50 9.67 -8.75 8.42
C ARG A 50 10.78 -9.61 9.03
N HIS A 51 10.96 -9.55 10.35
CA HIS A 51 11.89 -10.40 11.09
C HIS A 51 11.56 -11.89 10.95
N PHE A 52 10.29 -12.27 11.10
CA PHE A 52 9.84 -13.64 10.88
C PHE A 52 10.15 -14.13 9.45
N LEU A 53 9.85 -13.33 8.43
CA LEU A 53 10.11 -13.71 7.04
C LEU A 53 11.61 -13.91 6.78
N ALA A 54 12.46 -13.02 7.31
CA ALA A 54 13.91 -13.13 7.21
C ALA A 54 14.46 -14.39 7.88
N ALA A 55 13.91 -14.75 9.05
CA ALA A 55 14.37 -15.90 9.83
C ALA A 55 13.87 -17.25 9.29
N SER A 56 12.67 -17.30 8.69
CA SER A 56 11.96 -18.58 8.45
C SER A 56 11.48 -18.83 7.03
N MET A 57 11.28 -17.79 6.21
CA MET A 57 10.64 -17.95 4.88
C MET A 57 11.61 -17.83 3.70
N GLY A 58 12.83 -17.36 3.94
CA GLY A 58 13.86 -17.20 2.93
C GLY A 58 13.83 -15.84 2.21
N LYS A 59 14.92 -15.58 1.47
CA LYS A 59 15.20 -14.26 0.89
C LYS A 59 14.18 -13.79 -0.14
N ASP A 60 13.60 -14.71 -0.93
CA ASP A 60 12.65 -14.36 -1.99
C ASP A 60 11.31 -13.88 -1.43
N VAL A 61 10.82 -14.52 -0.34
CA VAL A 61 9.60 -14.09 0.37
C VAL A 61 9.82 -12.75 1.05
N LEU A 62 10.95 -12.56 1.72
CA LEU A 62 11.31 -11.27 2.32
C LEU A 62 11.40 -10.17 1.25
N TRP A 63 12.06 -10.45 0.13
CA TRP A 63 12.15 -9.52 -0.99
C TRP A 63 10.77 -9.13 -1.52
N ALA A 64 9.89 -10.10 -1.79
CA ALA A 64 8.53 -9.83 -2.26
C ALA A 64 7.72 -9.01 -1.24
N PHE A 65 7.85 -9.31 0.05
CA PHE A 65 7.25 -8.51 1.11
C PHE A 65 7.73 -7.06 1.04
N ASP A 66 9.03 -6.82 0.89
CA ASP A 66 9.62 -5.49 0.78
C ASP A 66 9.20 -4.77 -0.53
N GLN A 67 8.96 -5.52 -1.63
CA GLN A 67 8.45 -4.95 -2.89
C GLN A 67 7.00 -4.49 -2.81
N LEU A 68 6.11 -5.17 -2.09
CA LEU A 68 4.69 -4.80 -2.06
C LEU A 68 4.49 -3.45 -1.34
N LEU A 69 4.05 -2.41 -2.04
CA LEU A 69 3.79 -1.09 -1.43
C LEU A 69 2.49 -1.04 -0.62
N PRO A 70 1.36 -1.63 -1.08
CA PRO A 70 0.13 -1.67 -0.30
C PRO A 70 0.28 -2.53 0.96
N TYR A 71 -0.13 -1.99 2.11
CA TYR A 71 0.01 -2.70 3.39
C TYR A 71 -0.95 -3.88 3.51
N ALA A 72 -2.11 -3.80 2.85
CA ALA A 72 -2.99 -4.95 2.71
C ALA A 72 -2.34 -6.10 1.93
N TYR A 73 -1.57 -5.80 0.86
CA TYR A 73 -0.89 -6.83 0.08
C TYR A 73 0.27 -7.46 0.86
N LYS A 74 1.03 -6.64 1.60
CA LYS A 74 2.02 -7.14 2.55
C LYS A 74 1.37 -8.09 3.57
N ALA A 75 0.20 -7.74 4.11
CA ALA A 75 -0.54 -8.56 5.06
C ALA A 75 -1.10 -9.84 4.42
N ASP A 76 -1.49 -9.81 3.14
CA ASP A 76 -1.92 -11.01 2.38
C ASP A 76 -0.79 -12.03 2.27
N LEU A 77 0.43 -11.60 1.93
CA LEU A 77 1.60 -12.50 1.91
C LEU A 77 1.93 -13.00 3.32
N ALA A 78 1.95 -12.09 4.29
CA ALA A 78 2.34 -12.40 5.67
C ALA A 78 1.41 -13.43 6.34
N ARG A 79 0.09 -13.31 6.18
CA ARG A 79 -0.86 -14.27 6.78
C ARG A 79 -0.70 -15.67 6.19
N LEU A 80 -0.45 -15.77 4.88
CA LEU A 80 -0.20 -17.06 4.23
C LEU A 80 1.11 -17.67 4.74
N CYS A 81 2.16 -16.86 4.92
CA CYS A 81 3.43 -17.33 5.48
C CYS A 81 3.29 -17.82 6.93
N LEU A 82 2.58 -17.07 7.79
CA LEU A 82 2.32 -17.48 9.17
C LEU A 82 1.53 -18.79 9.24
N LEU A 83 0.47 -18.93 8.43
CA LEU A 83 -0.32 -20.16 8.35
C LEU A 83 0.49 -21.32 7.78
N TYR A 84 1.34 -21.08 6.78
CA TYR A 84 2.20 -22.10 6.21
C TYR A 84 3.22 -22.62 7.24
N GLU A 85 3.83 -21.75 8.02
CA GLU A 85 4.83 -22.15 9.02
C GLU A 85 4.19 -22.85 10.23
N PHE A 86 3.14 -22.24 10.80
CA PHE A 86 2.66 -22.61 12.12
C PHE A 86 1.29 -23.31 12.13
N GLY A 87 0.54 -23.22 11.03
CA GLY A 87 -0.90 -23.51 11.02
C GLY A 87 -1.67 -22.66 12.03
N GLY A 88 -2.93 -22.99 12.25
CA GLY A 88 -3.79 -22.24 13.16
C GLY A 88 -4.81 -21.40 12.41
N ILE A 89 -5.21 -20.27 13.02
CA ILE A 89 -6.30 -19.42 12.52
C ILE A 89 -5.80 -18.00 12.37
N TYR A 90 -5.92 -17.44 11.18
CA TYR A 90 -5.75 -16.01 10.93
C TYR A 90 -7.11 -15.32 10.88
N ALA A 91 -7.20 -14.11 11.43
CA ALA A 91 -8.34 -13.23 11.25
C ALA A 91 -7.93 -11.75 11.14
N ASP A 92 -8.56 -11.01 10.22
CA ASP A 92 -8.43 -9.56 10.13
C ASP A 92 -8.94 -8.86 11.40
N LEU A 93 -8.33 -7.72 11.73
CA LEU A 93 -8.72 -6.88 12.86
C LEU A 93 -10.13 -6.29 12.75
N SER A 94 -10.76 -6.35 11.58
CA SER A 94 -12.15 -5.94 11.38
C SER A 94 -13.17 -7.02 11.72
N VAL A 95 -12.79 -8.20 12.20
CA VAL A 95 -13.73 -9.29 12.46
C VAL A 95 -14.13 -9.33 13.93
N TYR A 96 -15.42 -9.25 14.20
CA TYR A 96 -15.99 -9.64 15.49
C TYR A 96 -16.49 -11.08 15.41
N PHE A 97 -16.06 -11.93 16.35
CA PHE A 97 -16.43 -13.35 16.40
C PHE A 97 -17.66 -13.58 17.29
N HIS A 98 -18.60 -14.37 16.79
CA HIS A 98 -19.74 -14.90 17.54
C HIS A 98 -19.58 -16.38 17.89
N GLY A 99 -18.70 -17.10 17.17
CA GLY A 99 -18.42 -18.51 17.44
C GLY A 99 -17.04 -18.93 16.91
N PRO A 100 -16.55 -20.11 17.34
CA PRO A 100 -15.27 -20.64 16.90
C PRO A 100 -15.25 -21.01 15.41
N TRP A 101 -14.11 -20.80 14.76
CA TRP A 101 -13.79 -21.35 13.44
C TRP A 101 -12.66 -22.38 13.59
N ASN A 102 -12.96 -23.65 13.37
CA ASN A 102 -12.05 -24.72 13.74
C ASN A 102 -11.03 -25.03 12.63
N VAL A 103 -9.78 -25.30 13.04
CA VAL A 103 -8.81 -26.02 12.20
C VAL A 103 -9.18 -27.48 12.23
N LEU A 104 -9.77 -28.00 11.14
CA LEU A 104 -10.08 -29.41 11.03
C LEU A 104 -8.83 -30.21 10.59
N PRO A 105 -8.55 -31.38 11.18
CA PRO A 105 -7.41 -32.19 10.80
C PRO A 105 -7.34 -32.45 9.29
N GLY A 106 -6.21 -32.10 8.67
CA GLY A 106 -5.96 -32.32 7.25
C GLY A 106 -6.73 -31.40 6.29
N LYS A 107 -7.53 -30.45 6.79
CA LYS A 107 -8.34 -29.56 5.96
C LYS A 107 -7.96 -28.09 6.13
N ILE A 108 -8.16 -27.33 5.06
CA ILE A 108 -8.16 -25.88 5.10
C ILE A 108 -9.61 -25.38 5.26
N SER A 109 -9.83 -24.47 6.18
CA SER A 109 -11.13 -23.87 6.45
C SER A 109 -11.17 -22.42 5.94
N ILE A 110 -11.99 -22.16 4.93
CA ILE A 110 -12.04 -20.91 4.16
C ILE A 110 -13.48 -20.53 3.86
N PHE A 111 -13.71 -19.25 3.59
CA PHE A 111 -15.02 -18.75 3.19
C PHE A 111 -15.03 -18.45 1.70
N ARG A 112 -16.02 -18.96 0.95
CA ARG A 112 -16.30 -18.47 -0.40
C ARG A 112 -16.63 -16.98 -0.33
N ASP A 113 -15.96 -16.16 -1.13
CA ASP A 113 -16.25 -14.72 -1.22
C ASP A 113 -17.32 -14.46 -2.29
N ARG A 114 -17.73 -13.19 -2.40
CA ARG A 114 -18.67 -12.74 -3.43
C ARG A 114 -18.01 -12.83 -4.81
N ALA A 115 -18.59 -13.63 -5.71
CA ALA A 115 -18.06 -13.91 -7.04
C ALA A 115 -18.30 -12.76 -8.05
N TYR A 116 -17.60 -11.63 -7.91
CA TYR A 116 -17.70 -10.50 -8.85
C TYR A 116 -16.50 -10.34 -9.80
N VAL A 117 -15.34 -10.94 -9.50
CA VAL A 117 -14.16 -10.95 -10.39
C VAL A 117 -13.95 -12.32 -11.03
N ALA A 118 -14.08 -13.39 -10.24
CA ALA A 118 -13.87 -14.76 -10.67
C ALA A 118 -14.72 -15.72 -9.82
N PRO A 119 -15.13 -16.88 -10.36
CA PRO A 119 -16.00 -17.83 -9.65
C PRO A 119 -15.31 -18.56 -8.50
N TRP A 120 -13.97 -18.60 -8.47
CA TRP A 120 -13.18 -19.28 -7.45
C TRP A 120 -12.74 -18.37 -6.30
N ILE A 121 -13.28 -17.16 -6.18
CA ILE A 121 -12.83 -16.21 -5.16
C ILE A 121 -13.14 -16.76 -3.75
N VAL A 122 -12.13 -16.73 -2.89
CA VAL A 122 -12.26 -17.11 -1.47
C VAL A 122 -11.76 -15.96 -0.62
N SER A 123 -12.47 -15.69 0.47
CA SER A 123 -12.10 -14.62 1.38
C SER A 123 -10.80 -14.97 2.07
N ASN A 124 -9.91 -14.00 2.14
CA ASN A 124 -8.66 -14.10 2.90
C ASN A 124 -8.76 -13.37 4.27
N THR A 125 -9.99 -13.11 4.73
CA THR A 125 -10.31 -12.38 5.97
C THR A 125 -10.23 -13.27 7.21
N ILE A 126 -10.68 -14.52 7.10
CA ILE A 126 -10.58 -15.57 8.12
C ILE A 126 -10.11 -16.84 7.41
N ILE A 127 -9.02 -17.43 7.86
CA ILE A 127 -8.46 -18.66 7.28
C ILE A 127 -7.98 -19.55 8.43
N ALA A 128 -8.36 -20.82 8.41
CA ALA A 128 -7.79 -21.83 9.30
C ALA A 128 -7.11 -22.92 8.48
N ALA A 129 -5.91 -23.36 8.87
CA ALA A 129 -5.21 -24.43 8.15
C ALA A 129 -4.23 -25.18 9.05
N PRO A 130 -3.92 -26.46 8.76
CA PRO A 130 -2.72 -27.09 9.28
C PRO A 130 -1.47 -26.43 8.68
N PRO A 131 -0.30 -26.54 9.35
CA PRO A 131 0.95 -26.06 8.78
C PRO A 131 1.28 -26.80 7.48
N ARG A 132 2.08 -26.15 6.62
CA ARG A 132 2.58 -26.68 5.34
C ARG A 132 1.48 -27.13 4.37
N PHE A 133 0.32 -26.50 4.41
CA PHE A 133 -0.78 -26.86 3.51
C PHE A 133 -0.46 -26.50 2.04
N PRO A 134 -0.53 -27.45 1.08
CA PRO A 134 -0.01 -27.25 -0.29
C PRO A 134 -0.58 -26.04 -1.03
N ALA A 135 -1.88 -25.78 -0.90
CA ALA A 135 -2.50 -24.63 -1.58
C ALA A 135 -2.05 -23.28 -1.02
N ILE A 136 -1.65 -23.21 0.27
CA ILE A 136 -1.05 -22.00 0.85
C ILE A 136 0.35 -21.77 0.27
N GLU A 137 1.15 -22.83 0.12
CA GLU A 137 2.46 -22.73 -0.54
C GLU A 137 2.34 -22.24 -1.98
N ALA A 138 1.38 -22.80 -2.72
CA ALA A 138 1.09 -22.38 -4.09
C ALA A 138 0.70 -20.89 -4.15
N ALA A 139 -0.17 -20.44 -3.24
CA ALA A 139 -0.55 -19.03 -3.15
C ALA A 139 0.66 -18.11 -2.88
N ILE A 140 1.54 -18.49 -1.94
CA ILE A 140 2.79 -17.77 -1.69
C ILE A 140 3.62 -17.68 -2.98
N ARG A 141 3.89 -18.81 -3.65
CA ARG A 141 4.67 -18.83 -4.90
C ARG A 141 4.05 -17.97 -6.01
N MET A 142 2.73 -17.96 -6.13
CA MET A 142 2.02 -17.12 -7.09
C MET A 142 2.16 -15.62 -6.77
N ILE A 143 2.17 -15.23 -5.49
CA ILE A 143 2.46 -13.86 -5.08
C ILE A 143 3.89 -13.47 -5.46
N LEU A 144 4.88 -14.35 -5.20
CA LEU A 144 6.27 -14.10 -5.60
C LEU A 144 6.37 -13.92 -7.11
N ALA A 145 5.73 -14.79 -7.89
CA ALA A 145 5.70 -14.68 -9.35
C ALA A 145 5.08 -13.34 -9.81
N ASN A 146 4.00 -12.88 -9.18
CA ASN A 146 3.42 -11.58 -9.48
C ASN A 146 4.38 -10.43 -9.13
N CYS A 147 5.09 -10.51 -8.01
CA CYS A 147 6.11 -9.51 -7.65
C CYS A 147 7.24 -9.47 -8.68
N HIS A 148 7.79 -10.62 -9.08
CA HIS A 148 8.85 -10.69 -10.10
C HIS A 148 8.40 -10.16 -11.46
N ALA A 149 7.16 -10.47 -11.87
CA ALA A 149 6.62 -10.09 -13.17
C ALA A 149 5.90 -8.72 -13.20
N ARG A 150 5.83 -8.00 -12.07
CA ARG A 150 5.00 -6.78 -11.91
C ARG A 150 3.53 -6.98 -12.29
N ASN A 151 3.01 -8.19 -12.07
CA ASN A 151 1.68 -8.57 -12.54
C ASN A 151 0.58 -8.11 -11.58
N ARG A 152 -0.20 -7.12 -12.00
CA ARG A 152 -1.30 -6.55 -11.23
C ARG A 152 -2.62 -7.32 -11.40
N GLY A 153 -2.77 -8.04 -12.51
CA GLY A 153 -4.06 -8.60 -12.91
C GLY A 153 -5.12 -7.53 -13.27
N THR A 154 -6.38 -7.95 -13.32
CA THR A 154 -7.52 -7.12 -13.77
C THR A 154 -8.29 -6.45 -12.63
N SER A 155 -8.01 -6.80 -11.38
CA SER A 155 -8.66 -6.20 -10.20
C SER A 155 -7.65 -6.03 -9.07
N PRO A 156 -7.90 -5.12 -8.11
CA PRO A 156 -7.04 -4.96 -6.94
C PRO A 156 -7.01 -6.19 -6.01
N LEU A 157 -7.80 -7.23 -6.29
CA LEU A 157 -7.79 -8.49 -5.55
C LEU A 157 -6.89 -9.56 -6.18
N CYS A 158 -6.37 -9.31 -7.39
CA CYS A 158 -5.56 -10.26 -8.15
C CYS A 158 -4.08 -10.37 -7.72
N PRO A 159 -3.38 -9.31 -7.27
CA PRO A 159 -1.95 -9.39 -7.01
C PRO A 159 -1.59 -10.35 -5.87
N THR A 160 -2.31 -10.26 -4.76
CA THR A 160 -2.06 -11.02 -3.52
C THR A 160 -3.32 -11.49 -2.80
N GLY A 161 -4.48 -10.99 -3.23
CA GLY A 161 -5.72 -11.04 -2.49
C GLY A 161 -6.59 -12.27 -2.76
N PRO A 162 -7.91 -12.15 -2.47
CA PRO A 162 -8.90 -13.22 -2.58
C PRO A 162 -8.93 -13.97 -3.92
N VAL A 163 -8.69 -13.27 -5.04
CA VAL A 163 -8.75 -13.88 -6.37
C VAL A 163 -7.56 -14.81 -6.61
N LEU A 164 -6.37 -14.40 -6.18
CA LEU A 164 -5.17 -15.23 -6.27
C LEU A 164 -5.25 -16.41 -5.31
N PHE A 165 -5.62 -16.15 -4.06
CA PHE A 165 -5.73 -17.21 -3.06
C PHE A 165 -6.77 -18.24 -3.48
N GLY A 166 -7.94 -17.80 -3.97
CA GLY A 166 -8.97 -18.66 -4.52
C GLY A 166 -8.51 -19.50 -5.71
N LYS A 167 -7.69 -18.93 -6.60
CA LYS A 167 -7.07 -19.67 -7.71
C LYS A 167 -6.13 -20.77 -7.18
N ALA A 168 -5.32 -20.47 -6.17
CA ALA A 168 -4.44 -21.46 -5.55
C ALA A 168 -5.23 -22.60 -4.91
N ILE A 169 -6.32 -22.30 -4.20
CA ILE A 169 -7.25 -23.31 -3.66
C ILE A 169 -7.82 -24.17 -4.80
N ALA A 170 -8.38 -23.54 -5.83
CA ALA A 170 -9.01 -24.25 -6.95
C ALA A 170 -8.04 -25.18 -7.71
N MET A 171 -6.75 -24.82 -7.77
CA MET A 171 -5.74 -25.62 -8.47
C MET A 171 -5.09 -26.72 -7.61
N HIS A 172 -5.12 -26.58 -6.27
CA HIS A 172 -4.30 -27.40 -5.37
C HIS A 172 -5.07 -28.07 -4.23
N CYS A 173 -6.40 -27.95 -4.18
CA CYS A 173 -7.24 -28.64 -3.20
C CYS A 173 -8.26 -29.55 -3.89
N ALA A 174 -8.35 -30.79 -3.40
CA ALA A 174 -9.54 -31.61 -3.60
C ALA A 174 -10.68 -31.13 -2.67
N PRO A 175 -11.96 -31.30 -3.05
CA PRO A 175 -13.11 -30.88 -2.24
C PRO A 175 -13.08 -31.39 -0.79
N GLU A 176 -12.62 -32.62 -0.56
CA GLU A 176 -12.58 -33.27 0.75
C GLU A 176 -11.59 -32.59 1.71
N GLN A 177 -10.61 -31.86 1.17
CA GLN A 177 -9.62 -31.10 1.92
C GLN A 177 -10.12 -29.72 2.36
N ILE A 178 -11.35 -29.35 2.02
CA ILE A 178 -11.91 -28.03 2.29
C ILE A 178 -13.02 -28.14 3.34
N HIS A 179 -12.94 -27.30 4.37
CA HIS A 179 -14.08 -26.93 5.22
C HIS A 179 -14.59 -25.58 4.75
N LEU A 180 -15.78 -25.59 4.14
CA LEU A 180 -16.29 -24.42 3.45
C LEU A 180 -17.19 -23.58 4.37
N GLY A 181 -16.89 -22.30 4.44
CA GLY A 181 -17.80 -21.25 4.86
C GLY A 181 -18.24 -20.37 3.68
N GLU A 182 -19.13 -19.43 3.95
CA GLU A 182 -19.60 -18.43 2.99
C GLU A 182 -19.57 -17.02 3.59
N VAL A 183 -19.10 -16.05 2.79
CA VAL A 183 -19.26 -14.64 3.08
C VAL A 183 -20.61 -14.17 2.51
N THR A 184 -21.51 -13.76 3.40
CA THR A 184 -22.84 -13.27 3.01
C THR A 184 -22.95 -11.78 3.29
N ASN A 185 -23.42 -10.99 2.31
CA ASN A 185 -23.83 -9.61 2.57
C ASN A 185 -25.28 -9.61 3.07
N VAL A 186 -25.49 -9.26 4.33
CA VAL A 186 -26.84 -9.20 4.94
C VAL A 186 -27.50 -7.83 4.79
N ALA A 187 -26.82 -6.86 4.17
CA ALA A 187 -27.44 -5.58 3.86
C ALA A 187 -28.44 -5.74 2.70
N ALA A 188 -29.67 -5.26 2.90
CA ALA A 188 -30.71 -5.24 1.87
C ALA A 188 -30.44 -4.22 0.73
N ARG A 189 -29.40 -3.39 0.84
CA ARG A 189 -29.02 -2.37 -0.15
C ARG A 189 -27.63 -2.63 -0.68
N GLU A 190 -27.48 -2.63 -2.00
CA GLU A 190 -26.22 -2.90 -2.71
C GLU A 190 -25.07 -1.95 -2.33
N THR A 191 -25.38 -0.77 -1.78
CA THR A 191 -24.41 0.29 -1.48
C THR A 191 -23.75 0.20 -0.11
N THR A 192 -24.17 -0.74 0.74
CA THR A 192 -23.59 -0.96 2.07
C THR A 192 -23.17 -2.42 2.22
N GLU A 193 -21.91 -2.65 2.63
CA GLU A 193 -21.42 -3.99 2.90
C GLU A 193 -21.56 -4.31 4.40
N SER A 194 -22.53 -5.17 4.73
CA SER A 194 -22.66 -5.81 6.05
C SER A 194 -22.32 -7.28 5.89
N LEU A 195 -21.03 -7.60 5.95
CA LEU A 195 -20.55 -8.95 5.66
C LEU A 195 -20.54 -9.81 6.94
N VAL A 196 -21.13 -11.00 6.82
CA VAL A 196 -21.09 -12.05 7.84
C VAL A 196 -20.39 -13.29 7.29
N PHE A 197 -19.75 -14.04 8.18
CA PHE A 197 -19.05 -15.29 7.89
C PHE A 197 -19.89 -16.43 8.43
N VAL A 198 -20.36 -17.32 7.56
CA VAL A 198 -21.28 -18.41 7.90
C VAL A 198 -20.63 -19.75 7.59
N ASP A 199 -20.71 -20.71 8.51
CA ASP A 199 -20.31 -22.09 8.24
C ASP A 199 -21.35 -22.76 7.34
N THR A 200 -20.94 -23.34 6.21
CA THR A 200 -21.91 -23.98 5.30
C THR A 200 -22.37 -25.35 5.79
N THR A 201 -21.70 -25.93 6.79
CA THR A 201 -22.06 -27.25 7.32
C THR A 201 -23.33 -27.23 8.19
N ASP A 202 -23.52 -26.17 8.98
CA ASP A 202 -24.63 -26.04 9.93
C ASP A 202 -25.36 -24.68 9.85
N GLY A 203 -24.91 -23.75 9.00
CA GLY A 203 -25.48 -22.42 8.85
C GLY A 203 -25.15 -21.45 9.98
N ARG A 204 -24.24 -21.82 10.90
CA ARG A 204 -23.90 -20.99 12.05
C ARG A 204 -23.09 -19.76 11.64
N MET A 205 -23.46 -18.60 12.17
CA MET A 205 -22.65 -17.39 12.04
C MET A 205 -21.38 -17.48 12.90
N ILE A 206 -20.23 -17.39 12.24
CA ILE A 206 -18.91 -17.39 12.87
C ILE A 206 -18.55 -15.99 13.36
N GLY A 207 -18.86 -14.98 12.57
CA GLY A 207 -18.57 -13.58 12.90
C GLY A 207 -19.09 -12.62 11.85
N TYR A 208 -18.83 -11.33 12.06
CA TYR A 208 -19.15 -10.28 11.11
C TYR A 208 -18.01 -9.28 10.96
N ARG A 209 -17.96 -8.62 9.81
CA ARG A 209 -17.01 -7.56 9.53
C ARG A 209 -17.51 -6.24 10.09
N SER A 210 -16.80 -5.67 11.06
CA SER A 210 -17.11 -4.40 11.73
C SER A 210 -16.68 -3.16 10.93
N LYS A 211 -16.59 -3.28 9.60
CA LYS A 211 -16.32 -2.17 8.66
C LYS A 211 -17.06 -2.41 7.35
N THR A 212 -17.42 -1.32 6.69
CA THR A 212 -18.20 -1.30 5.44
C THR A 212 -17.36 -1.01 4.19
N LYS A 213 -16.14 -0.50 4.37
CA LYS A 213 -15.26 -0.08 3.27
C LYS A 213 -13.84 -0.65 3.38
N ALA A 214 -13.10 -0.57 2.27
CA ALA A 214 -11.66 -0.81 2.25
C ALA A 214 -10.89 0.22 3.10
N GLY A 215 -9.67 -0.13 3.51
CA GLY A 215 -8.87 0.66 4.44
C GLY A 215 -9.17 0.36 5.92
N LEU A 216 -8.63 1.18 6.81
CA LEU A 216 -8.66 1.00 8.27
C LEU A 216 -9.23 2.21 9.04
N SER A 217 -9.73 3.23 8.34
CA SER A 217 -10.24 4.47 8.95
C SER A 217 -11.45 4.24 9.86
N GLU A 218 -12.37 3.35 9.47
CA GLU A 218 -13.51 2.92 10.30
C GLU A 218 -13.09 2.11 11.54
N LEU A 219 -11.86 1.60 11.55
CA LEU A 219 -11.25 0.97 12.73
C LEU A 219 -10.45 1.98 13.57
N GLY A 220 -10.52 3.29 13.27
CA GLY A 220 -9.82 4.34 14.01
C GLY A 220 -8.38 4.60 13.58
N LEU A 221 -7.91 3.97 12.50
CA LEU A 221 -6.54 4.16 11.99
C LEU A 221 -6.57 5.03 10.74
N ARG A 222 -6.07 6.27 10.86
CA ARG A 222 -6.03 7.26 9.77
C ARG A 222 -4.61 7.61 9.31
N TYR A 223 -3.65 7.58 10.23
CA TYR A 223 -2.26 7.95 9.95
C TYR A 223 -1.37 6.72 9.92
N GLY A 224 -0.34 6.74 9.07
CA GLY A 224 0.61 5.64 8.93
C GLY A 224 0.02 4.37 8.32
N VAL A 225 -1.22 4.39 7.86
CA VAL A 225 -1.85 3.30 7.11
C VAL A 225 -2.03 3.72 5.67
N ASN A 226 -2.27 2.75 4.79
CA ASN A 226 -2.52 3.05 3.39
C ASN A 226 -3.68 2.20 2.83
N ASN A 227 -4.18 2.61 1.67
CA ASN A 227 -5.30 1.94 1.00
C ASN A 227 -4.83 1.32 -0.31
N TYR A 228 -4.93 0.00 -0.41
CA TYR A 228 -4.44 -0.73 -1.58
C TYR A 228 -5.13 -0.35 -2.89
N ASN A 229 -6.39 0.12 -2.84
CA ASN A 229 -7.08 0.59 -4.04
C ASN A 229 -6.37 1.80 -4.65
N ASP A 230 -5.90 2.75 -3.81
CA ASP A 230 -5.22 3.95 -4.27
C ASP A 230 -3.95 3.58 -5.06
N PHE A 231 -3.16 2.63 -4.54
CA PHE A 231 -1.93 2.16 -5.21
C PHE A 231 -2.22 1.35 -6.47
N TYR A 232 -3.25 0.50 -6.44
CA TYR A 232 -3.63 -0.31 -7.59
C TYR A 232 -4.07 0.55 -8.77
N TYR A 233 -4.97 1.51 -8.55
CA TYR A 233 -5.47 2.38 -9.60
C TYR A 233 -4.42 3.40 -10.07
N ALA A 234 -3.47 3.78 -9.20
CA ALA A 234 -2.30 4.55 -9.57
C ALA A 234 -1.22 3.74 -10.31
N GLY A 235 -1.38 2.40 -10.40
CA GLY A 235 -0.43 1.54 -11.09
C GLY A 235 0.91 1.38 -10.36
N VAL A 236 0.99 1.64 -9.06
CA VAL A 236 2.25 1.64 -8.28
C VAL A 236 2.16 0.69 -7.10
N ILE A 237 2.06 -0.62 -7.34
CA ILE A 237 1.89 -1.60 -6.26
C ILE A 237 3.19 -2.28 -5.84
N TYR A 238 4.24 -2.18 -6.68
CA TYR A 238 5.57 -2.72 -6.41
C TYR A 238 6.58 -1.58 -6.24
N ALA A 239 7.55 -1.73 -5.34
CA ALA A 239 8.59 -0.72 -5.12
C ALA A 239 9.42 -0.47 -6.38
N HIS A 240 9.66 -1.51 -7.16
CA HIS A 240 10.34 -1.40 -8.46
C HIS A 240 9.43 -0.89 -9.60
N ASP A 241 8.17 -0.53 -9.36
CA ASP A 241 7.39 0.27 -10.32
C ASP A 241 7.96 1.68 -10.45
N PHE A 242 8.77 2.11 -9.49
CA PHE A 242 9.59 3.32 -9.60
C PHE A 242 10.82 3.06 -10.50
N PRO A 243 11.27 4.07 -11.27
CA PRO A 243 10.71 5.43 -11.34
C PRO A 243 9.38 5.49 -12.09
N VAL A 244 8.48 6.37 -11.64
CA VAL A 244 7.16 6.59 -12.25
C VAL A 244 7.19 7.87 -13.06
N THR A 245 6.77 7.80 -14.32
CA THR A 245 6.60 8.97 -15.18
C THR A 245 5.13 9.30 -15.30
N VAL A 246 4.78 10.53 -14.95
CA VAL A 246 3.46 11.12 -15.13
C VAL A 246 3.51 12.05 -16.35
N PRO A 247 2.92 11.67 -17.49
CA PRO A 247 2.96 12.48 -18.69
C PRO A 247 2.06 13.72 -18.59
N ALA A 248 2.35 14.72 -19.43
CA ALA A 248 1.65 16.02 -19.43
C ALA A 248 0.13 15.91 -19.66
N ASP A 249 -0.33 14.98 -20.49
CA ASP A 249 -1.76 14.73 -20.74
C ASP A 249 -2.48 14.18 -19.51
N TYR A 250 -1.83 13.29 -18.75
CA TYR A 250 -2.34 12.84 -17.46
C TYR A 250 -2.42 14.00 -16.45
N LEU A 251 -1.35 14.81 -16.35
CA LEU A 251 -1.34 16.00 -15.50
C LEU A 251 -2.44 17.00 -15.88
N GLN A 252 -2.72 17.17 -17.17
CA GLN A 252 -3.82 18.01 -17.65
C GLN A 252 -5.18 17.49 -17.21
N LYS A 253 -5.40 16.18 -17.35
CA LYS A 253 -6.71 15.54 -17.13
C LYS A 253 -7.03 15.35 -15.64
N HIS A 254 -6.01 15.09 -14.82
CA HIS A 254 -6.16 14.69 -13.42
C HIS A 254 -5.60 15.69 -12.42
N GLY A 255 -4.81 16.68 -12.87
CA GLY A 255 -4.34 17.78 -12.05
C GLY A 255 -5.20 19.03 -12.19
N HIS A 256 -4.98 19.98 -11.29
CA HIS A 256 -5.42 21.36 -11.47
C HIS A 256 -4.29 22.13 -12.15
N THR A 257 -4.53 22.60 -13.38
CA THR A 257 -3.50 23.28 -14.16
C THR A 257 -4.02 24.54 -14.85
N LYS A 258 -3.15 25.56 -14.94
CA LYS A 258 -3.33 26.74 -15.78
C LYS A 258 -2.67 26.60 -17.15
N CYS A 259 -1.96 25.50 -17.39
CA CYS A 259 -1.27 25.23 -18.64
C CYS A 259 -2.25 24.63 -19.67
N ALA A 260 -2.04 24.95 -20.94
CA ALA A 260 -2.72 24.28 -22.06
C ALA A 260 -1.89 23.08 -22.53
N LEU A 261 -2.54 21.97 -22.90
CA LEU A 261 -1.84 20.85 -23.53
C LEU A 261 -1.63 21.18 -25.01
N ILE A 262 -0.37 21.36 -25.42
CA ILE A 262 0.02 21.69 -26.80
C ILE A 262 1.11 20.72 -27.22
N ASN A 263 0.90 20.00 -28.32
CA ASN A 263 1.84 19.02 -28.87
C ASN A 263 2.32 17.96 -27.83
N GLY A 264 1.43 17.57 -26.90
CA GLY A 264 1.75 16.59 -25.87
C GLY A 264 2.50 17.14 -24.66
N GLU A 265 2.64 18.47 -24.52
CA GLU A 265 3.29 19.13 -23.39
C GLU A 265 2.36 20.15 -22.74
N LEU A 266 2.49 20.36 -21.42
CA LEU A 266 1.76 21.40 -20.70
C LEU A 266 2.48 22.74 -20.90
N ALA A 267 1.96 23.55 -21.81
CA ALA A 267 2.49 24.87 -22.13
C ALA A 267 1.82 25.94 -21.27
N TYR A 268 2.65 26.79 -20.65
CA TYR A 268 2.22 28.00 -19.98
C TYR A 268 2.72 29.22 -20.78
N GLN A 269 1.80 30.15 -21.02
CA GLN A 269 2.06 31.47 -21.59
C GLN A 269 1.44 32.46 -20.63
N GLY A 270 2.21 33.38 -20.07
CA GLY A 270 1.67 34.23 -19.00
C GLY A 270 2.39 35.53 -18.75
N GLU A 271 1.60 36.49 -18.27
CA GLU A 271 2.05 37.69 -17.60
C GLU A 271 2.46 37.34 -16.16
N ASN A 272 3.29 38.17 -15.52
CA ASN A 272 3.77 37.88 -14.17
C ASN A 272 2.59 37.72 -13.18
N PRO A 273 2.57 36.65 -12.36
CA PRO A 273 1.46 36.39 -11.44
C PRO A 273 1.32 37.52 -10.40
N THR A 274 0.08 37.98 -10.19
CA THR A 274 -0.23 39.14 -9.34
C THR A 274 -0.53 38.76 -7.89
N ASP A 275 -0.98 37.52 -7.62
CA ASP A 275 -1.22 36.98 -6.28
C ASP A 275 -0.68 35.55 -6.08
N ALA A 276 -0.90 34.94 -4.90
CA ALA A 276 -0.37 33.62 -4.57
C ALA A 276 -1.06 32.46 -5.31
N THR A 277 -2.37 32.57 -5.57
CA THR A 277 -3.15 31.61 -6.35
C THR A 277 -2.75 31.64 -7.83
N ASP A 278 -2.36 32.81 -8.33
CA ASP A 278 -1.92 32.98 -9.70
C ASP A 278 -0.57 32.36 -10.00
N LYS A 279 0.24 32.10 -8.97
CA LYS A 279 1.53 31.44 -9.10
C LYS A 279 1.41 29.96 -9.40
N LEU A 280 0.29 29.29 -9.09
CA LEU A 280 0.20 27.83 -9.23
C LEU A 280 -0.06 27.40 -10.68
N LEU A 281 0.90 26.69 -11.28
CA LEU A 281 0.78 26.19 -12.66
C LEU A 281 0.12 24.83 -12.76
N VAL A 282 0.57 23.89 -11.95
CA VAL A 282 0.10 22.50 -11.90
C VAL A 282 0.09 22.07 -10.44
N LEU A 283 -0.97 21.41 -10.01
CA LEU A 283 -1.08 20.73 -8.72
C LEU A 283 -1.82 19.42 -8.93
N GLY A 284 -1.30 18.32 -8.40
CA GLY A 284 -2.01 17.05 -8.45
C GLY A 284 -1.75 16.18 -7.24
N ASN A 285 -2.78 15.42 -6.86
CA ASN A 285 -2.67 14.26 -5.99
C ASN A 285 -2.37 13.06 -6.90
N LEU A 286 -1.11 12.97 -7.34
CA LEU A 286 -0.74 12.17 -8.49
C LEU A 286 -0.69 10.68 -8.19
N LEU A 287 -0.13 10.32 -7.03
CA LEU A 287 0.13 8.95 -6.60
C LEU A 287 0.00 8.89 -5.08
N PRO A 288 -0.36 7.73 -4.51
CA PRO A 288 -0.18 7.49 -3.08
C PRO A 288 1.30 7.23 -2.76
N PHE A 289 1.75 7.67 -1.58
CA PHE A 289 3.14 7.51 -1.15
C PHE A 289 3.20 6.64 0.11
N THR A 290 4.14 5.69 0.15
CA THR A 290 4.49 5.03 1.43
C THR A 290 5.69 5.71 2.08
N ALA A 291 5.98 5.39 3.34
CA ALA A 291 7.18 5.87 4.01
C ALA A 291 8.45 5.58 3.18
N GLY A 292 9.34 6.56 3.06
CA GLY A 292 10.56 6.47 2.27
C GLY A 292 11.04 7.79 1.67
N ALA A 293 12.16 7.71 0.96
CA ALA A 293 12.82 8.83 0.31
C ALA A 293 12.38 8.96 -1.16
N TYR A 294 12.03 10.17 -1.58
CA TYR A 294 11.59 10.44 -2.95
C TYR A 294 12.32 11.63 -3.56
N THR A 295 12.57 11.52 -4.87
CA THR A 295 13.04 12.64 -5.68
C THR A 295 12.07 12.87 -6.81
N ILE A 296 11.55 14.10 -6.91
CA ILE A 296 10.66 14.53 -7.98
C ILE A 296 11.47 15.32 -8.97
N PHE A 297 11.26 15.05 -10.26
CA PHE A 297 11.81 15.80 -11.38
C PHE A 297 10.67 16.35 -12.22
N VAL A 298 10.78 17.60 -12.61
CA VAL A 298 9.93 18.24 -13.61
C VAL A 298 10.81 18.56 -14.81
N ASP A 299 10.57 17.83 -15.90
CA ASP A 299 11.34 17.99 -17.13
C ASP A 299 10.63 19.03 -18.01
N LEU A 300 11.37 20.09 -18.34
CA LEU A 300 10.93 21.19 -19.18
C LEU A 300 11.60 21.07 -20.55
N SER A 301 10.81 21.01 -21.61
CA SER A 301 11.32 21.01 -22.99
C SER A 301 11.82 22.40 -23.39
N ALA A 302 11.19 23.45 -22.86
CA ALA A 302 11.57 24.83 -23.04
C ALA A 302 11.12 25.66 -21.84
N ILE A 303 11.96 26.62 -21.44
CA ILE A 303 11.62 27.67 -20.48
C ILE A 303 12.36 28.95 -20.83
N ALA A 304 11.72 30.11 -20.65
CA ALA A 304 12.32 31.40 -20.94
C ALA A 304 13.40 31.80 -19.92
N ALA A 305 14.45 32.48 -20.38
CA ALA A 305 15.45 33.12 -19.53
C ALA A 305 14.82 34.10 -18.54
N GLY A 306 15.40 34.20 -17.34
CA GLY A 306 14.91 35.02 -16.25
C GLY A 306 13.72 34.41 -15.49
N SER A 307 13.28 33.20 -15.86
CA SER A 307 12.21 32.49 -15.15
C SER A 307 12.68 31.98 -13.78
N VAL A 308 11.76 31.97 -12.83
CA VAL A 308 11.91 31.47 -11.47
C VAL A 308 10.73 30.57 -11.17
N LEU A 309 11.01 29.28 -10.98
CA LEU A 309 10.03 28.25 -10.68
C LEU A 309 10.27 27.67 -9.30
N THR A 310 9.19 27.25 -8.64
CA THR A 310 9.24 26.50 -7.39
C THR A 310 8.48 25.19 -7.55
N LEU A 311 9.15 24.07 -7.35
CA LEU A 311 8.56 22.76 -7.17
C LEU A 311 8.35 22.54 -5.67
N PHE A 312 7.18 22.07 -5.28
CA PHE A 312 6.88 21.81 -3.88
C PHE A 312 6.05 20.53 -3.70
N ALA A 313 6.19 19.94 -2.51
CA ALA A 313 5.31 18.91 -1.99
C ALA A 313 4.61 19.45 -0.74
N ALA A 314 3.30 19.31 -0.66
CA ALA A 314 2.52 19.74 0.49
C ALA A 314 1.40 18.75 0.81
N GLN A 315 0.95 18.75 2.05
CA GLN A 315 -0.23 18.02 2.48
C GLN A 315 -1.50 18.72 1.97
N ALA A 316 -2.48 17.96 1.48
CA ALA A 316 -3.66 18.51 0.83
C ALA A 316 -4.63 19.18 1.84
N GLU A 317 -4.75 18.65 3.06
CA GLU A 317 -5.72 19.11 4.05
C GLU A 317 -5.30 20.41 4.75
N ASP A 318 -4.06 20.50 5.25
CA ASP A 318 -3.57 21.63 6.03
C ASP A 318 -2.57 22.53 5.26
N ARG A 319 -2.26 22.15 4.01
CA ARG A 319 -1.24 22.81 3.15
C ARG A 319 0.13 22.89 3.81
N LYS A 320 0.44 22.02 4.76
CA LYS A 320 1.76 21.95 5.38
C LYS A 320 2.77 21.51 4.33
N GLU A 321 3.72 22.37 4.05
CA GLU A 321 4.80 22.08 3.13
C GLU A 321 5.71 20.99 3.70
N LEU A 322 6.01 20.01 2.86
CA LEU A 322 6.91 18.90 3.16
C LEU A 322 8.32 19.16 2.61
N SER A 323 8.39 19.75 1.41
CA SER A 323 9.64 20.14 0.78
C SER A 323 9.38 21.14 -0.36
N ARG A 324 10.44 21.86 -0.74
CA ARG A 324 10.46 22.76 -1.89
C ARG A 324 11.85 22.85 -2.52
N ALA A 325 11.86 23.14 -3.81
CA ALA A 325 13.06 23.50 -4.55
C ALA A 325 12.73 24.63 -5.53
N THR A 326 13.62 25.63 -5.60
CA THR A 326 13.47 26.76 -6.52
C THR A 326 14.56 26.72 -7.56
N LEU A 327 14.19 26.84 -8.84
CA LEU A 327 15.11 26.93 -9.97
C LEU A 327 15.03 28.31 -10.60
N ARG A 328 16.18 28.92 -10.85
CA ARG A 328 16.33 30.15 -11.62
C ARG A 328 16.95 29.83 -12.97
N ILE A 329 16.34 30.31 -14.05
CA ILE A 329 16.75 30.04 -15.42
C ILE A 329 17.54 31.22 -15.95
N GLU A 330 18.82 31.01 -16.26
CA GLU A 330 19.70 32.05 -16.82
C GLU A 330 19.58 32.15 -18.34
N HIS A 331 19.43 31.01 -19.01
CA HIS A 331 19.35 30.92 -20.47
C HIS A 331 18.09 30.15 -20.88
N SER A 332 17.45 30.61 -21.95
CA SER A 332 16.28 29.92 -22.50
C SER A 332 16.67 28.55 -23.05
N GLY A 333 15.85 27.54 -22.80
CA GLY A 333 16.08 26.18 -23.31
C GLY A 333 15.46 25.10 -22.43
N PRO A 334 15.82 23.83 -22.67
CA PRO A 334 15.43 22.72 -21.81
C PRO A 334 16.03 22.85 -20.41
N ALA A 335 15.30 22.42 -19.39
CA ALA A 335 15.78 22.39 -18.02
C ALA A 335 15.06 21.29 -17.22
N THR A 336 15.68 20.85 -16.13
CA THR A 336 15.05 19.94 -15.17
C THR A 336 15.09 20.59 -13.79
N LEU A 337 13.93 20.70 -13.15
CA LEU A 337 13.82 21.09 -11.75
C LEU A 337 13.60 19.85 -10.89
N SER A 338 14.38 19.70 -9.83
CA SER A 338 14.27 18.54 -8.93
C SER A 338 14.08 18.94 -7.47
N MET A 339 13.34 18.13 -6.72
CA MET A 339 13.11 18.28 -5.29
C MET A 339 13.21 16.93 -4.60
N HIS A 340 13.91 16.89 -3.47
CA HIS A 340 13.99 15.71 -2.60
C HIS A 340 13.07 15.89 -1.39
N PHE A 341 12.44 14.81 -0.93
CA PHE A 341 11.77 14.79 0.36
C PHE A 341 11.69 13.38 0.95
N ASP A 342 11.75 13.33 2.28
CA ASP A 342 11.63 12.10 3.05
C ASP A 342 10.28 12.04 3.75
N LEU A 343 9.59 10.93 3.59
CA LEU A 343 8.31 10.66 4.25
C LEU A 343 8.49 9.68 5.40
N PRO A 344 8.26 10.10 6.66
CA PRO A 344 8.37 9.19 7.80
C PRO A 344 7.23 8.17 7.87
N ALA A 345 6.10 8.45 7.21
CA ALA A 345 4.91 7.61 7.21
C ALA A 345 4.18 7.66 5.87
N SER A 346 3.42 6.60 5.56
CA SER A 346 2.55 6.52 4.38
C SER A 346 1.46 7.57 4.42
N ARG A 347 1.20 8.17 3.26
CA ARG A 347 0.24 9.25 3.06
C ARG A 347 -0.38 9.18 1.68
N ASN A 348 -1.67 9.47 1.60
CA ASN A 348 -2.41 9.58 0.33
C ASN A 348 -2.88 11.01 0.04
N ASP A 349 -2.52 11.96 0.89
CA ASP A 349 -2.90 13.36 0.83
C ASP A 349 -1.73 14.26 0.42
N ILE A 350 -0.74 13.74 -0.30
CA ILE A 350 0.39 14.54 -0.77
C ILE A 350 0.07 15.10 -2.16
N SER A 351 0.07 16.41 -2.25
CA SER A 351 0.02 17.13 -3.52
C SER A 351 1.43 17.54 -3.95
N ILE A 352 1.74 17.31 -5.22
CA ILE A 352 2.94 17.84 -5.86
C ILE A 352 2.53 18.99 -6.77
N GLY A 353 3.23 20.12 -6.66
CA GLY A 353 2.91 21.32 -7.43
C GLY A 353 4.12 22.05 -7.98
N VAL A 354 3.89 22.74 -9.10
CA VAL A 354 4.84 23.68 -9.71
C VAL A 354 4.21 25.07 -9.64
N ALA A 355 4.93 26.01 -9.04
CA ALA A 355 4.57 27.40 -8.97
C ALA A 355 5.55 28.26 -9.78
N VAL A 356 5.03 29.28 -10.47
CA VAL A 356 5.78 30.33 -11.14
C VAL A 356 5.90 31.52 -10.21
N ASN A 357 7.12 31.93 -9.90
CA ASN A 357 7.38 33.22 -9.26
C ASN A 357 7.54 34.33 -10.32
N ARG A 358 8.18 33.98 -11.44
CA ARG A 358 8.38 34.83 -12.63
C ARG A 358 8.57 33.90 -13.82
N CYS A 359 7.81 34.02 -14.89
CA CYS A 359 8.02 33.20 -16.10
C CYS A 359 7.24 33.81 -17.26
N ALA A 360 7.89 34.05 -18.40
CA ALA A 360 7.18 34.50 -19.60
C ALA A 360 6.49 33.31 -20.30
N SER A 361 7.22 32.20 -20.45
CA SER A 361 6.70 30.97 -21.04
C SER A 361 7.51 29.75 -20.61
N LEU A 362 6.84 28.60 -20.56
CA LEU A 362 7.46 27.29 -20.38
C LEU A 362 6.60 26.18 -20.97
N SER A 363 7.22 25.02 -21.17
CA SER A 363 6.58 23.78 -21.58
C SER A 363 7.04 22.64 -20.68
N ILE A 364 6.12 22.06 -19.93
CA ILE A 364 6.35 20.88 -19.07
C ILE A 364 6.10 19.63 -19.91
N LYS A 365 7.14 18.81 -20.07
CA LYS A 365 7.06 17.55 -20.81
C LYS A 365 6.46 16.44 -19.95
N GLN A 366 6.97 16.29 -18.73
CA GLN A 366 6.57 15.22 -17.82
C GLN A 366 7.01 15.54 -16.39
N LEU A 367 6.42 14.81 -15.44
CA LEU A 367 6.90 14.71 -14.08
C LEU A 367 7.42 13.28 -13.85
N ARG A 368 8.63 13.14 -13.31
CA ARG A 368 9.21 11.84 -12.95
C ARG A 368 9.39 11.76 -11.45
N ILE A 369 8.96 10.65 -10.86
CA ILE A 369 9.10 10.38 -9.43
C ILE A 369 10.03 9.20 -9.29
N ASP A 370 11.15 9.42 -8.64
CA ASP A 370 12.07 8.37 -8.24
C ASP A 370 11.82 8.09 -6.75
N ARG A 371 11.90 6.81 -6.40
CA ARG A 371 11.88 6.37 -5.02
C ARG A 371 13.21 5.71 -4.72
N THR A 372 13.90 6.22 -3.71
CA THR A 372 15.09 5.54 -3.20
C THR A 372 14.60 4.63 -2.08
N SER A 373 14.84 3.32 -2.21
CA SER A 373 14.63 2.43 -1.06
C SER A 373 15.56 2.91 0.05
N ALA A 374 15.02 3.22 1.22
CA ALA A 374 15.84 3.26 2.41
C ALA A 374 16.42 1.85 2.54
N MET A 375 17.70 1.69 2.19
CA MET A 375 18.49 0.57 2.68
C MET A 375 18.56 0.77 4.19
N HIS A 376 17.54 0.31 4.92
CA HIS A 376 17.69 0.02 6.33
C HIS A 376 18.54 -1.25 6.41
N ASP A 377 19.84 -1.05 6.24
CA ASP A 377 20.85 -1.90 6.82
C ASP A 377 20.62 -1.86 8.34
N ASP A 378 19.88 -2.83 8.86
CA ASP A 378 20.08 -3.28 10.24
C ASP A 378 21.39 -4.07 10.29
N GLY A 379 22.49 -3.36 10.05
CA GLY A 379 23.86 -3.82 10.18
C GLY A 379 24.51 -3.02 11.29
N GLY A 380 24.43 -3.52 12.53
CA GLY A 380 25.22 -3.01 13.64
C GLY A 380 26.71 -3.06 13.29
N GLY A 381 27.26 -1.94 12.89
CA GLY A 381 28.68 -1.76 12.59
C GLY A 381 29.02 -0.29 12.67
N GLN A 382 29.57 0.13 13.81
CA GLN A 382 30.16 1.46 13.98
C GLN A 382 31.20 1.70 12.88
N THR A 383 30.92 2.64 11.98
CA THR A 383 31.94 3.25 11.11
C THR A 383 32.09 4.70 11.50
N GLN A 384 33.27 5.03 12.00
CA GLN A 384 33.71 6.39 12.35
C GLN A 384 33.72 7.30 11.10
N PRO A 385 33.52 8.62 11.26
CA PRO A 385 33.46 9.55 10.14
C PRO A 385 34.85 9.78 9.56
N THR A 386 35.08 9.32 8.33
CA THR A 386 36.23 9.71 7.50
C THR A 386 36.05 11.14 7.00
N GLN A 387 37.06 11.97 7.26
CA GLN A 387 37.17 13.37 6.88
C GLN A 387 37.11 13.59 5.36
N ALA A 388 36.49 14.70 4.97
CA ALA A 388 36.46 15.21 3.61
C ALA A 388 37.87 15.54 3.09
N MET A 389 38.19 15.07 1.88
CA MET A 389 39.40 15.43 1.15
C MET A 389 39.04 16.44 0.06
N VAL A 390 39.63 17.63 0.15
CA VAL A 390 39.56 18.70 -0.84
C VAL A 390 40.62 18.41 -1.90
N CYS A 391 40.22 18.24 -3.16
CA CYS A 391 41.13 18.27 -4.31
C CYS A 391 41.13 19.68 -4.90
N THR A 392 42.21 20.43 -4.68
CA THR A 392 42.57 21.61 -5.47
C THR A 392 43.51 21.18 -6.60
N ASN A 393 43.14 21.51 -7.83
CA ASN A 393 43.98 21.35 -9.01
C ASN A 393 45.22 22.24 -8.90
N GLY A 394 46.40 21.66 -9.15
CA GLY A 394 47.64 22.33 -9.53
C GLY A 394 48.04 21.89 -10.93
#